data_AF-A0A414Z735-F1
#
_entry.id   AF-A0A414Z735-F1
#
_cell.length_a   1.000
_cell.length_b   1.000
_cell.length_c   1.000
_cell.angle_alpha   90.00
_cell.angle_beta   90.00
_cell.angle_gamma   90.00
#
_symmetry.space_group_name_H-M   'P 1'
#
loop_
_entity.id
_entity.type
_entity.pdbx_description
1 polymer ?
#
loop_
_entity_poly.entity_id
_entity_poly.type
_entity_poly.pdbx_seq_one_letter_code
_entity_poly.pdbx_strand_id
1 'polypeptide(L)'
;MKDILSEIIAHKRIEIEQQKQAVSLSQLQEQAAAMIQEAVGSGVSGTTPVRSMKRALANSSSGIIAEFKRRSPSKGWIKENAQADLIPPAYETAGASALSILTDEKFFGGTLRDIRTARPLVNIPILRKDFIIDKYQLLQARIVGADAVLLIAACLTPDECHTLTIQAHELGLEVLLEVHSTSELSYIYKETDMVGVNNRNLGSFVTNIENSFRIAEELKKAIAEIDFQTPPLLVSESGISHPETIRELRSAGFRGFLMGETFMRTDDPGSTLEELIHGI
;
A
#
# COMPACT_ATOMS: atom_id res chain seq x y z
N MET A 1 28.04 0.07 -5.93
CA MET A 1 27.15 -0.74 -6.78
C MET A 1 25.79 -0.07 -6.69
N LYS A 2 25.15 0.35 -7.80
CA LYS A 2 23.79 0.91 -7.71
C LYS A 2 22.86 -0.23 -7.29
N ASP A 3 22.20 -0.10 -6.16
CA ASP A 3 21.14 -1.04 -5.79
C ASP A 3 19.93 -0.83 -6.72
N ILE A 4 19.12 -1.87 -6.84
CA ILE A 4 17.91 -1.88 -7.67
C ILE A 4 16.91 -0.78 -7.27
N LEU A 5 16.89 -0.41 -5.98
CA LEU A 5 16.03 0.67 -5.49
C LEU A 5 16.42 2.00 -6.11
N SER A 6 17.71 2.31 -6.17
CA SER A 6 18.25 3.52 -6.82
C SER A 6 17.89 3.57 -8.30
N GLU A 7 17.88 2.42 -9.00
CA GLU A 7 17.46 2.34 -10.40
C GLU A 7 15.95 2.61 -10.55
N ILE A 8 15.13 2.00 -9.69
CA ILE A 8 13.69 2.21 -9.67
C ILE A 8 13.36 3.69 -9.47
N ILE A 9 13.95 4.34 -8.47
CA ILE A 9 13.70 5.75 -8.16
C ILE A 9 14.20 6.67 -9.28
N ALA A 10 15.38 6.39 -9.87
CA ALA A 10 15.86 7.16 -11.01
C ALA A 10 14.91 7.08 -12.20
N HIS A 11 14.37 5.89 -12.49
CA HIS A 11 13.36 5.72 -13.54
C HIS A 11 12.05 6.44 -13.19
N LYS A 12 11.59 6.33 -11.93
CA LYS A 12 10.35 6.95 -11.48
C LYS A 12 10.36 8.46 -11.64
N ARG A 13 11.50 9.12 -11.38
CA ARG A 13 11.66 10.56 -11.63
C ARG A 13 11.45 10.92 -13.10
N ILE A 14 12.04 10.14 -14.01
CA ILE A 14 11.87 10.35 -15.46
C ILE A 14 10.41 10.16 -15.87
N GLU A 15 9.78 9.09 -15.38
CA GLU A 15 8.37 8.78 -15.64
C GLU A 15 7.43 9.91 -15.18
N ILE A 16 7.63 10.42 -13.97
CA ILE A 16 6.82 11.52 -13.42
C ILE A 16 6.98 12.79 -14.27
N GLU A 17 8.20 13.16 -14.65
CA GLU A 17 8.43 14.35 -15.47
C GLU A 17 7.79 14.22 -16.87
N GLN A 18 7.84 13.04 -17.47
CA GLN A 18 7.13 12.77 -18.73
C GLN A 18 5.61 12.86 -18.56
N GLN A 19 5.06 12.34 -17.46
CA GLN A 19 3.64 12.44 -17.17
C GLN A 19 3.21 13.89 -16.93
N LYS A 20 4.01 14.70 -16.21
CA LYS A 20 3.76 16.13 -15.97
C LYS A 20 3.76 16.95 -17.27
N GLN A 21 4.52 16.53 -18.28
CA GLN A 21 4.50 17.16 -19.61
C GLN A 21 3.21 16.84 -20.37
N ALA A 22 2.65 15.64 -20.18
CA ALA A 22 1.41 15.22 -20.83
C ALA A 22 0.16 15.79 -20.14
N VAL A 23 0.15 15.82 -18.80
CA VAL A 23 -0.92 16.38 -17.98
C VAL A 23 -0.28 17.23 -16.90
N SER A 24 -0.58 18.52 -16.89
CA SER A 24 0.03 19.45 -15.93
C SER A 24 -0.45 19.20 -14.51
N LEU A 25 0.35 19.62 -13.53
CA LEU A 25 -0.01 19.54 -12.11
C LEU A 25 -1.32 20.30 -11.81
N SER A 26 -1.50 21.50 -12.40
CA SER A 26 -2.73 22.30 -12.20
C SER A 26 -3.97 21.55 -12.65
N GLN A 27 -3.91 20.90 -13.82
CA GLN A 27 -5.04 20.12 -14.33
C GLN A 27 -5.39 18.96 -13.40
N LEU A 28 -4.40 18.24 -12.85
CA LEU A 28 -4.69 17.18 -11.87
C LEU A 28 -5.22 17.74 -10.55
N GLN A 29 -4.74 18.90 -10.11
CA GLN A 29 -5.25 19.57 -8.90
C GLN A 29 -6.72 19.97 -9.06
N GLU A 30 -7.07 20.59 -10.19
CA GLU A 30 -8.45 20.96 -10.52
C GLU A 30 -9.35 19.73 -10.58
N GLN A 31 -8.90 18.66 -11.23
CA GLN A 31 -9.66 17.41 -11.31
C GLN A 31 -9.87 16.77 -9.93
N ALA A 32 -8.82 16.67 -9.11
CA ALA A 32 -8.93 16.13 -7.76
C ALA A 32 -9.84 16.99 -6.88
N ALA A 33 -9.74 18.32 -6.97
CA ALA A 33 -10.59 19.25 -6.22
C ALA A 33 -12.07 19.11 -6.61
N ALA A 34 -12.37 19.01 -7.91
CA ALA A 34 -13.73 18.76 -8.40
C ALA A 34 -14.31 17.45 -7.83
N MET A 35 -13.54 16.35 -7.85
CA MET A 35 -13.95 15.08 -7.28
C MET A 35 -14.20 15.14 -5.76
N ILE A 36 -13.41 15.95 -5.03
CA ILE A 36 -13.60 16.14 -3.59
C ILE A 36 -14.87 16.99 -3.32
N GLN A 37 -15.09 18.05 -4.08
CA GLN A 37 -16.26 18.91 -3.93
C GLN A 37 -17.57 18.17 -4.24
N GLU A 38 -17.59 17.34 -5.30
CA GLU A 38 -18.73 16.48 -5.62
C GLU A 38 -19.08 15.51 -4.49
N ALA A 39 -18.07 14.96 -3.81
CA ALA A 39 -18.25 14.08 -2.66
C ALA A 39 -18.89 14.78 -1.46
N VAL A 40 -18.56 16.05 -1.24
CA VAL A 40 -19.06 16.84 -0.11
C VAL A 40 -20.45 17.42 -0.39
N GLY A 41 -20.71 17.90 -1.61
CA GLY A 41 -21.92 18.66 -1.95
C GLY A 41 -23.16 17.81 -2.29
N SER A 42 -22.98 16.55 -2.68
CA SER A 42 -24.09 15.76 -3.24
C SER A 42 -24.92 15.01 -2.20
N GLY A 43 -24.40 14.67 -1.01
CA GLY A 43 -25.07 13.76 -0.06
C GLY A 43 -25.44 12.39 -0.66
N VAL A 44 -25.03 12.14 -1.91
CA VAL A 44 -25.38 11.03 -2.78
C VAL A 44 -24.06 10.46 -3.27
N SER A 45 -23.87 9.16 -3.01
CA SER A 45 -22.68 8.34 -3.22
C SER A 45 -22.24 8.16 -4.70
N GLY A 46 -22.19 9.23 -5.50
CA GLY A 46 -21.74 9.20 -6.89
C GLY A 46 -20.21 9.26 -7.04
N THR A 47 -19.53 9.92 -6.11
CA THR A 47 -18.07 9.82 -5.94
C THR A 47 -17.78 8.91 -4.76
N THR A 48 -17.03 7.83 -4.99
CA THR A 48 -16.70 6.87 -3.95
C THR A 48 -15.98 7.58 -2.79
N PRO A 49 -16.57 7.63 -1.58
CA PRO A 49 -15.89 8.23 -0.43
C PRO A 49 -14.60 7.46 -0.16
N VAL A 50 -13.54 8.18 0.21
CA VAL A 50 -12.29 7.53 0.57
C VAL A 50 -12.54 6.66 1.80
N ARG A 51 -12.22 5.38 1.69
CA ARG A 51 -12.45 4.38 2.72
C ARG A 51 -11.22 4.25 3.60
N SER A 52 -11.38 4.42 4.90
CA SER A 52 -10.27 4.22 5.85
C SER A 52 -9.78 2.78 5.83
N MET A 53 -8.56 2.56 5.34
CA MET A 53 -7.84 1.30 5.38
C MET A 53 -7.43 0.95 6.81
N LYS A 54 -6.96 1.92 7.59
CA LYS A 54 -6.65 1.76 9.01
C LYS A 54 -7.85 1.18 9.77
N ARG A 55 -9.05 1.74 9.56
CA ARG A 55 -10.28 1.27 10.21
C ARG A 55 -10.71 -0.11 9.69
N ALA A 56 -10.61 -0.36 8.38
CA ALA A 56 -10.93 -1.66 7.81
C ALA A 56 -10.05 -2.78 8.38
N LEU A 57 -8.75 -2.53 8.54
CA LEU A 57 -7.82 -3.47 9.14
C LEU A 57 -8.07 -3.66 10.63
N ALA A 58 -8.30 -2.58 11.38
CA ALA A 58 -8.58 -2.65 12.82
C ALA A 58 -9.83 -3.47 13.15
N ASN A 59 -10.86 -3.38 12.29
CA ASN A 59 -12.13 -4.09 12.49
C ASN A 59 -12.15 -5.50 11.86
N SER A 60 -11.08 -5.91 11.19
CA SER A 60 -11.02 -7.18 10.49
C SER A 60 -10.49 -8.32 11.38
N SER A 61 -11.15 -9.46 11.30
CA SER A 61 -10.66 -10.71 11.91
C SER A 61 -9.39 -11.23 11.23
N SER A 62 -9.25 -11.06 9.90
CA SER A 62 -8.08 -11.52 9.15
C SER A 62 -6.97 -10.48 9.06
N GLY A 63 -7.32 -9.20 8.90
CA GLY A 63 -6.37 -8.10 8.72
C GLY A 63 -5.57 -8.18 7.42
N ILE A 64 -5.99 -9.00 6.45
CA ILE A 64 -5.21 -9.25 5.23
C ILE A 64 -5.40 -8.11 4.22
N ILE A 65 -4.28 -7.56 3.76
CA ILE A 65 -4.19 -6.69 2.59
C ILE A 65 -3.75 -7.58 1.41
N ALA A 66 -4.69 -7.92 0.53
CA ALA A 66 -4.42 -8.80 -0.60
C ALA A 66 -3.80 -8.02 -1.77
N GLU A 67 -2.59 -8.39 -2.16
CA GLU A 67 -1.81 -7.66 -3.16
C GLU A 67 -1.97 -8.28 -4.56
N PHE A 68 -2.45 -7.45 -5.49
CA PHE A 68 -2.48 -7.71 -6.91
C PHE A 68 -1.15 -7.28 -7.55
N LYS A 69 -0.34 -8.27 -7.95
CA LYS A 69 1.01 -8.08 -8.49
C LYS A 69 1.33 -9.06 -9.61
N ARG A 70 1.60 -8.56 -10.82
CA ARG A 70 1.92 -9.41 -11.99
C ARG A 70 3.39 -9.81 -12.06
N ARG A 71 4.27 -8.94 -11.61
CA ARG A 71 5.72 -9.09 -11.76
C ARG A 71 6.45 -8.64 -10.50
N SER A 72 7.66 -9.15 -10.28
CA SER A 72 8.62 -8.49 -9.37
C SER A 72 10.02 -8.48 -9.98
N PRO A 73 10.89 -7.53 -9.58
CA PRO A 73 12.29 -7.49 -10.03
C PRO A 73 13.04 -8.80 -9.80
N SER A 74 12.78 -9.45 -8.65
CA SER A 74 13.47 -10.66 -8.24
C SER A 74 13.00 -11.93 -8.95
N LYS A 75 11.76 -11.97 -9.43
CA LYS A 75 11.10 -13.21 -9.90
C LYS A 75 10.57 -13.13 -11.33
N GLY A 76 10.68 -11.96 -11.98
CA GLY A 76 10.09 -11.75 -13.28
C GLY A 76 8.56 -11.81 -13.20
N TRP A 77 7.92 -12.31 -14.25
CA TRP A 77 6.47 -12.49 -14.30
C TRP A 77 6.03 -13.59 -13.34
N ILE A 78 5.12 -13.25 -12.44
CA ILE A 78 4.45 -14.16 -11.50
C ILE A 78 3.17 -14.69 -12.15
N LYS A 79 2.36 -13.79 -12.73
CA LYS A 79 1.12 -14.12 -13.45
C LYS A 79 0.83 -13.02 -14.47
N GLU A 80 1.45 -13.13 -15.65
CA GLU A 80 1.42 -12.11 -16.71
C GLU A 80 -0.01 -11.75 -17.16
N ASN A 81 -0.88 -12.76 -17.29
CA ASN A 81 -2.26 -12.59 -17.73
C ASN A 81 -3.25 -12.24 -16.60
N ALA A 82 -2.76 -11.86 -15.41
CA ALA A 82 -3.63 -11.51 -14.29
C ALA A 82 -4.50 -10.28 -14.63
N GLN A 83 -5.80 -10.37 -14.38
CA GLN A 83 -6.77 -9.35 -14.76
C GLN A 83 -7.30 -8.60 -13.53
N ALA A 84 -7.28 -7.27 -13.58
CA ALA A 84 -7.66 -6.39 -12.47
C ALA A 84 -9.18 -6.27 -12.28
N ASP A 85 -9.97 -6.73 -13.25
CA ASP A 85 -11.42 -6.89 -13.18
C ASP A 85 -11.86 -8.22 -12.57
N LEU A 86 -10.96 -9.20 -12.42
CA LEU A 86 -11.27 -10.53 -11.86
C LEU A 86 -10.67 -10.74 -10.47
N ILE A 87 -9.37 -10.50 -10.30
CA ILE A 87 -8.65 -10.91 -9.09
C ILE A 87 -8.97 -10.04 -7.87
N PRO A 88 -8.95 -8.69 -7.95
CA PRO A 88 -9.31 -7.86 -6.80
C PRO A 88 -10.74 -8.09 -6.27
N PRO A 89 -11.79 -8.25 -7.10
CA PRO A 89 -13.11 -8.65 -6.62
C PRO A 89 -13.15 -10.06 -6.00
N ALA A 90 -12.37 -11.01 -6.55
CA ALA A 90 -12.23 -12.33 -5.95
C ALA A 90 -11.57 -12.26 -4.56
N TYR A 91 -10.57 -11.39 -4.37
CA TYR A 91 -9.98 -11.15 -3.06
C TYR A 91 -10.97 -10.56 -2.06
N GLU A 92 -11.80 -9.61 -2.47
CA GLU A 92 -12.85 -9.08 -1.59
C GLU A 92 -13.85 -10.17 -1.20
N THR A 93 -14.31 -10.96 -2.18
CA THR A 93 -15.25 -12.08 -1.94
C THR A 93 -14.68 -13.10 -0.96
N ALA A 94 -13.38 -13.37 -1.06
CA ALA A 94 -12.65 -14.28 -0.17
C ALA A 94 -12.39 -13.69 1.24
N GLY A 95 -12.72 -12.41 1.49
CA GLY A 95 -12.58 -11.79 2.81
C GLY A 95 -11.32 -10.94 3.02
N ALA A 96 -10.68 -10.46 1.95
CA ALA A 96 -9.64 -9.44 2.07
C ALA A 96 -10.18 -8.21 2.81
N SER A 97 -9.36 -7.64 3.71
CA SER A 97 -9.73 -6.42 4.45
C SER A 97 -9.45 -5.16 3.66
N ALA A 98 -8.44 -5.23 2.80
CA ALA A 98 -8.06 -4.19 1.85
C ALA A 98 -7.33 -4.81 0.67
N LEU A 99 -7.22 -4.05 -0.41
CA LEU A 99 -6.45 -4.41 -1.59
C LEU A 99 -5.18 -3.59 -1.63
N SER A 100 -4.11 -4.19 -2.13
CA SER A 100 -2.90 -3.49 -2.55
C SER A 100 -2.72 -3.71 -4.05
N ILE A 101 -2.68 -2.65 -4.85
CA ILE A 101 -2.54 -2.76 -6.30
C ILE A 101 -1.24 -2.08 -6.71
N LEU A 102 -0.35 -2.86 -7.32
CA LEU A 102 0.90 -2.33 -7.88
C LEU A 102 0.58 -1.44 -9.07
N THR A 103 1.18 -0.25 -9.12
CA THR A 103 1.02 0.68 -10.27
C THR A 103 2.33 1.03 -10.97
N ASP A 104 3.45 0.45 -10.53
CA ASP A 104 4.72 0.58 -11.25
C ASP A 104 4.75 -0.33 -12.49
N GLU A 105 4.86 0.29 -13.66
CA GLU A 105 4.80 -0.39 -14.96
C GLU A 105 6.09 -1.19 -15.24
N LYS A 106 7.24 -0.53 -15.14
CA LYS A 106 8.51 -1.10 -15.60
C LYS A 106 8.96 -2.31 -14.79
N PHE A 107 8.88 -2.24 -13.47
CA PHE A 107 9.46 -3.23 -12.57
C PHE A 107 8.44 -4.23 -12.02
N PHE A 108 7.16 -3.82 -11.92
CA PHE A 108 6.09 -4.64 -11.33
C PHE A 108 4.93 -4.99 -12.28
N GLY A 109 4.93 -4.47 -13.51
CA GLY A 109 3.91 -4.80 -14.51
C GLY A 109 2.49 -4.39 -14.11
N GLY A 110 2.39 -3.39 -13.22
CA GLY A 110 1.13 -2.80 -12.78
C GLY A 110 0.89 -1.48 -13.50
N THR A 111 -0.32 -0.93 -13.40
CA THR A 111 -0.63 0.39 -13.96
C THR A 111 -1.75 1.07 -13.17
N LEU A 112 -1.82 2.39 -13.21
CA LEU A 112 -2.93 3.17 -12.67
C LEU A 112 -4.30 2.70 -13.20
N ARG A 113 -4.36 2.13 -14.41
CA ARG A 113 -5.58 1.55 -14.97
C ARG A 113 -6.08 0.34 -14.17
N ASP A 114 -5.21 -0.40 -13.48
CA ASP A 114 -5.61 -1.53 -12.66
C ASP A 114 -6.48 -1.07 -11.49
N ILE A 115 -6.10 0.02 -10.80
CA ILE A 115 -6.93 0.62 -9.75
C ILE A 115 -8.25 1.11 -10.32
N ARG A 116 -8.22 1.84 -11.44
CA ARG A 116 -9.44 2.35 -12.09
C ARG A 116 -10.40 1.23 -12.51
N THR A 117 -9.87 0.08 -12.91
CA THR A 117 -10.64 -1.11 -13.32
C THR A 117 -11.23 -1.82 -12.11
N ALA A 118 -10.45 -2.02 -11.05
CA ALA A 118 -10.88 -2.70 -9.84
C ALA A 118 -11.87 -1.88 -9.00
N ARG A 119 -11.67 -0.55 -8.94
CA ARG A 119 -12.41 0.34 -8.05
C ARG A 119 -13.94 0.21 -8.12
N PRO A 120 -14.60 0.23 -9.30
CA PRO A 120 -16.05 0.10 -9.38
C PRO A 120 -16.56 -1.31 -9.02
N LEU A 121 -15.68 -2.30 -8.95
CA LEU A 121 -16.02 -3.70 -8.70
C LEU A 121 -15.84 -4.11 -7.23
N VAL A 122 -15.26 -3.23 -6.40
CA VAL A 122 -14.92 -3.55 -5.01
C VAL A 122 -15.33 -2.46 -4.02
N ASN A 123 -15.70 -2.88 -2.81
CA ASN A 123 -16.14 -2.01 -1.72
C ASN A 123 -15.16 -1.89 -0.54
N ILE A 124 -14.07 -2.65 -0.54
CA ILE A 124 -12.96 -2.51 0.42
C ILE A 124 -11.92 -1.45 0.01
N PRO A 125 -11.12 -0.91 0.94
CA PRO A 125 -10.09 0.09 0.64
C PRO A 125 -9.01 -0.42 -0.33
N ILE A 126 -8.50 0.46 -1.20
CA ILE A 126 -7.39 0.17 -2.14
C ILE A 126 -6.17 1.01 -1.80
N LEU A 127 -5.04 0.36 -1.54
CA LEU A 127 -3.70 0.94 -1.48
C LEU A 127 -3.11 1.03 -2.89
N ARG A 128 -2.71 2.23 -3.31
CA ARG A 128 -1.77 2.39 -4.43
C ARG A 128 -0.37 2.01 -3.97
N LYS A 129 0.11 0.84 -4.38
CA LYS A 129 1.48 0.38 -4.10
C LYS A 129 2.40 0.79 -5.25
N ASP A 130 3.20 1.83 -5.01
CA ASP A 130 4.13 2.40 -5.97
C ASP A 130 5.27 3.10 -5.21
N PHE A 131 6.29 3.55 -5.92
CA PHE A 131 7.36 4.38 -5.38
C PHE A 131 6.93 5.84 -5.46
N ILE A 132 6.24 6.32 -4.42
CA ILE A 132 5.71 7.69 -4.38
C ILE A 132 6.78 8.65 -3.85
N ILE A 133 7.15 9.61 -4.70
CA ILE A 133 8.19 10.62 -4.46
C ILE A 133 7.74 12.05 -4.82
N ASP A 134 6.49 12.23 -5.27
CA ASP A 134 5.97 13.52 -5.73
C ASP A 134 4.45 13.65 -5.51
N LYS A 135 3.98 14.87 -5.18
CA LYS A 135 2.55 15.21 -5.02
C LYS A 135 1.71 14.83 -6.25
N TYR A 136 2.30 14.91 -7.44
CA TYR A 136 1.67 14.51 -8.69
C TYR A 136 1.13 13.08 -8.62
N GLN A 137 1.85 12.16 -7.99
CA GLN A 137 1.41 10.77 -7.81
C GLN A 137 0.25 10.66 -6.80
N LEU A 138 0.22 11.50 -5.77
CA LEU A 138 -0.90 11.53 -4.81
C LEU A 138 -2.20 11.97 -5.49
N LEU A 139 -2.13 12.99 -6.34
CA LEU A 139 -3.27 13.44 -7.15
C LEU A 139 -3.78 12.33 -8.07
N GLN A 140 -2.87 11.66 -8.77
CA GLN A 140 -3.21 10.49 -9.58
C GLN A 140 -3.90 9.41 -8.76
N ALA A 141 -3.37 9.08 -7.57
CA ALA A 141 -3.93 8.07 -6.68
C ALA A 141 -5.38 8.40 -6.31
N ARG A 142 -5.62 9.65 -5.91
CA ARG A 142 -6.97 10.14 -5.58
C ARG A 142 -7.93 10.04 -6.77
N ILE A 143 -7.46 10.43 -7.96
CA ILE A 143 -8.27 10.44 -9.20
C ILE A 143 -8.64 9.02 -9.66
N VAL A 144 -7.74 8.05 -9.53
CA VAL A 144 -8.03 6.66 -9.91
C VAL A 144 -8.86 5.91 -8.87
N GLY A 145 -9.07 6.50 -7.68
CA GLY A 145 -9.90 5.93 -6.63
C GLY A 145 -9.13 5.07 -5.60
N ALA A 146 -7.83 5.32 -5.44
CA ALA A 146 -7.11 4.79 -4.29
C ALA A 146 -7.63 5.44 -3.00
N ASP A 147 -7.56 4.69 -1.91
CA ASP A 147 -7.93 5.14 -0.57
C ASP A 147 -6.70 5.38 0.32
N ALA A 148 -5.60 4.69 0.01
CA ALA A 148 -4.33 4.86 0.68
C ALA A 148 -3.16 4.83 -0.31
N VAL A 149 -2.01 5.32 0.13
CA VAL A 149 -0.76 5.36 -0.64
C VAL A 149 0.40 4.78 0.18
N LEU A 150 1.36 4.17 -0.52
CA LEU A 150 2.60 3.70 0.08
C LEU A 150 3.65 4.81 0.06
N LEU A 151 4.21 5.16 1.22
CA LEU A 151 5.44 5.95 1.32
C LEU A 151 6.54 5.05 1.85
N ILE A 152 7.72 5.06 1.22
CA ILE A 152 8.82 4.16 1.57
C ILE A 152 9.94 5.00 2.20
N ALA A 153 10.27 4.74 3.46
CA ALA A 153 11.30 5.50 4.18
C ALA A 153 12.66 5.47 3.44
N ALA A 154 13.04 4.33 2.87
CA ALA A 154 14.26 4.19 2.09
C ALA A 154 14.30 5.01 0.77
N CYS A 155 13.18 5.58 0.33
CA CYS A 155 13.07 6.35 -0.92
C CYS A 155 13.00 7.86 -0.70
N LEU A 156 12.82 8.30 0.54
CA LEU A 156 12.48 9.67 0.90
C LEU A 156 13.42 10.15 2.00
N THR A 157 13.58 11.46 2.12
CA THR A 157 14.04 12.06 3.38
C THR A 157 12.89 12.14 4.40
N PRO A 158 13.18 12.30 5.70
CA PRO A 158 12.12 12.45 6.71
C PRO A 158 11.18 13.62 6.39
N ASP A 159 11.73 14.76 5.97
CA ASP A 159 10.95 15.96 5.62
C ASP A 159 10.06 15.74 4.38
N GLU A 160 10.56 15.05 3.35
CA GLU A 160 9.75 14.69 2.18
C GLU A 160 8.63 13.72 2.56
N CYS A 161 8.91 12.73 3.40
CA CYS A 161 7.93 11.76 3.88
C CYS A 161 6.82 12.43 4.69
N HIS A 162 7.18 13.33 5.61
CA HIS A 162 6.22 14.12 6.37
C HIS A 162 5.37 15.00 5.44
N THR A 163 6.01 15.72 4.51
CA THR A 163 5.32 16.59 3.55
C THR A 163 4.33 15.81 2.69
N LEU A 164 4.72 14.65 2.15
CA LEU A 164 3.84 13.80 1.36
C LEU A 164 2.70 13.20 2.20
N THR A 165 2.93 12.95 3.50
CA THR A 165 1.88 12.48 4.42
C THR A 165 0.79 13.53 4.59
N ILE A 166 1.18 14.78 4.88
CA ILE A 166 0.23 15.91 4.97
C ILE A 166 -0.53 16.08 3.66
N GLN A 167 0.17 16.05 2.52
CA GLN A 167 -0.46 16.20 1.21
C GLN A 167 -1.39 15.04 0.83
N ALA A 168 -1.11 13.81 1.28
CA ALA A 168 -1.99 12.68 1.10
C ALA A 168 -3.30 12.89 1.90
N HIS A 169 -3.18 13.34 3.15
CA HIS A 169 -4.31 13.67 4.01
C HIS A 169 -5.18 14.81 3.46
N GLU A 170 -4.58 15.86 2.89
CA GLU A 170 -5.30 16.94 2.18
C GLU A 170 -6.19 16.40 1.04
N LEU A 171 -5.79 15.28 0.43
CA LEU A 171 -6.54 14.60 -0.64
C LEU A 171 -7.50 13.53 -0.10
N GLY A 172 -7.52 13.32 1.22
CA GLY A 172 -8.29 12.29 1.90
C GLY A 172 -7.67 10.89 1.85
N LEU A 173 -6.43 10.74 1.39
CA LEU A 173 -5.72 9.46 1.30
C LEU A 173 -5.02 9.13 2.62
N GLU A 174 -5.13 7.89 3.11
CA GLU A 174 -4.30 7.41 4.22
C GLU A 174 -2.89 7.00 3.74
N VAL A 175 -1.93 6.95 4.65
CA VAL A 175 -0.54 6.56 4.36
C VAL A 175 -0.18 5.24 5.05
N LEU A 176 0.34 4.30 4.26
CA LEU A 176 1.14 3.19 4.76
C LEU A 176 2.62 3.56 4.63
N LEU A 177 3.27 3.82 5.76
CA LEU A 177 4.71 4.09 5.82
C LEU A 177 5.49 2.77 5.89
N GLU A 178 6.18 2.41 4.81
CA GLU A 178 7.03 1.22 4.74
C GLU A 178 8.41 1.49 5.34
N VAL A 179 8.80 0.67 6.30
CA VAL A 179 10.11 0.64 6.95
C VAL A 179 10.73 -0.75 6.87
N HIS A 180 12.06 -0.81 6.90
CA HIS A 180 12.86 -2.03 6.82
C HIS A 180 13.72 -2.24 8.06
N SER A 181 14.04 -1.17 8.79
CA SER A 181 15.00 -1.16 9.89
C SER A 181 14.63 -0.15 10.98
N THR A 182 15.25 -0.31 12.16
CA THR A 182 15.02 0.58 13.31
C THR A 182 15.51 2.02 13.07
N SER A 183 16.47 2.23 12.16
CA SER A 183 16.92 3.58 11.80
C SER A 183 15.87 4.40 11.04
N GLU A 184 14.82 3.75 10.51
CA GLU A 184 13.75 4.40 9.77
C GLU A 184 12.54 4.73 10.68
N LEU A 185 12.61 4.43 11.98
CA LEU A 185 11.54 4.79 12.93
C LEU A 185 11.41 6.31 13.11
N SER A 186 12.46 7.08 12.78
CA SER A 186 12.43 8.55 12.78
C SER A 186 11.53 9.16 11.68
N TYR A 187 11.04 8.35 10.74
CA TYR A 187 10.08 8.77 9.71
C TYR A 187 8.63 8.71 10.22
N ILE A 188 8.40 8.21 11.43
CA ILE A 188 7.08 8.12 12.02
C ILE A 188 6.72 9.49 12.62
N TYR A 189 5.63 10.06 12.14
CA TYR A 189 5.08 11.34 12.62
C TYR A 189 3.69 11.12 13.22
N LYS A 190 3.15 12.11 13.93
CA LYS A 190 1.83 12.02 14.57
C LYS A 190 0.68 11.80 13.55
N GLU A 191 0.91 12.15 12.29
CA GLU A 191 0.02 11.97 11.16
C GLU A 191 0.14 10.59 10.49
N THR A 192 1.10 9.74 10.87
CA THR A 192 1.23 8.42 10.25
C THR A 192 0.02 7.53 10.57
N ASP A 193 -0.70 7.05 9.55
CA ASP A 193 -1.89 6.21 9.73
C ASP A 193 -1.54 4.75 10.01
N MET A 194 -0.59 4.22 9.26
CA MET A 194 -0.13 2.83 9.32
C MET A 194 1.38 2.76 9.12
N VAL A 195 2.03 1.83 9.83
CA VAL A 195 3.46 1.52 9.65
C VAL A 195 3.60 0.08 9.18
N GLY A 196 4.17 -0.10 8.00
CA GLY A 196 4.45 -1.38 7.36
C GLY A 196 5.89 -1.82 7.57
N VAL A 197 6.13 -2.94 8.24
CA VAL A 197 7.45 -3.55 8.33
C VAL A 197 7.62 -4.51 7.17
N ASN A 198 8.44 -4.13 6.19
CA ASN A 198 8.74 -4.98 5.05
C ASN A 198 9.88 -5.95 5.39
N ASN A 199 9.55 -7.24 5.38
CA ASN A 199 10.48 -8.31 5.70
C ASN A 199 11.42 -8.65 4.54
N ARG A 200 11.21 -8.05 3.37
CA ARG A 200 12.07 -8.23 2.20
C ARG A 200 13.11 -7.12 2.15
N ASN A 201 14.39 -7.51 2.10
CA ASN A 201 15.46 -6.55 1.84
C ASN A 201 15.40 -6.08 0.37
N LEU A 202 15.32 -4.76 0.14
CA LEU A 202 15.20 -4.21 -1.22
C LEU A 202 16.47 -4.40 -2.08
N GLY A 203 17.65 -4.57 -1.47
CA GLY A 203 18.91 -4.80 -2.18
C GLY A 203 19.16 -6.26 -2.55
N SER A 204 18.92 -7.19 -1.62
CA SER A 204 19.18 -8.63 -1.82
C SER A 204 17.94 -9.46 -2.17
N PHE A 205 16.74 -8.91 -2.00
CA PHE A 205 15.43 -9.57 -2.12
C PHE A 205 15.22 -10.78 -1.19
N VAL A 206 16.15 -11.05 -0.27
CA VAL A 206 15.99 -12.04 0.78
C VAL A 206 14.87 -11.57 1.70
N THR A 207 13.96 -12.49 1.99
CA THR A 207 12.81 -12.24 2.87
C THR A 207 13.03 -12.95 4.19
N ASN A 208 12.92 -12.23 5.30
CA ASN A 208 13.07 -12.76 6.64
C ASN A 208 11.98 -12.20 7.57
N ILE A 209 10.98 -13.03 7.89
CA ILE A 209 9.84 -12.64 8.73
C ILE A 209 10.26 -12.24 10.16
N GLU A 210 11.41 -12.73 10.63
CA GLU A 210 12.03 -12.32 11.90
C GLU A 210 12.27 -10.81 11.99
N ASN A 211 12.33 -10.10 10.85
CA ASN A 211 12.46 -8.66 10.87
C ASN A 211 11.29 -7.97 11.56
N SER A 212 10.05 -8.42 11.30
CA SER A 212 8.85 -7.91 11.96
C SER A 212 8.91 -8.12 13.47
N PHE A 213 9.28 -9.32 13.93
CA PHE A 213 9.41 -9.62 15.35
C PHE A 213 10.52 -8.81 16.03
N ARG A 214 11.67 -8.67 15.37
CA ARG A 214 12.82 -7.90 15.87
C ARG A 214 12.51 -6.41 16.03
N ILE A 215 11.77 -5.83 15.08
CA ILE A 215 11.47 -4.38 15.08
C ILE A 215 10.26 -4.05 15.96
N ALA A 216 9.35 -5.01 16.20
CA ALA A 216 8.09 -4.78 16.91
C ALA A 216 8.24 -4.02 18.24
N GLU A 217 9.19 -4.39 19.09
CA GLU A 217 9.38 -3.75 20.39
C GLU A 217 9.93 -2.31 20.26
N GLU A 218 10.88 -2.08 19.37
CA GLU A 218 11.39 -0.73 19.11
C GLU A 218 10.34 0.17 18.46
N LEU A 219 9.50 -0.40 17.59
CA LEU A 219 8.37 0.30 16.98
C LEU A 219 7.33 0.71 18.04
N LYS A 220 7.01 -0.16 19.00
CA LYS A 220 6.13 0.18 20.12
C LYS A 220 6.70 1.32 20.97
N LYS A 221 8.00 1.31 21.26
CA LYS A 221 8.67 2.38 22.02
C LYS A 221 8.60 3.71 21.25
N ALA A 222 8.99 3.71 19.98
CA ALA A 222 8.95 4.90 19.14
C ALA A 222 7.53 5.49 19.04
N ILE A 223 6.52 4.65 18.90
CA ILE A 223 5.12 5.10 18.89
C ILE A 223 4.69 5.68 20.25
N ALA A 224 5.15 5.11 21.37
CA ALA A 224 4.82 5.60 22.70
C ALA A 224 5.46 6.96 23.05
N GLU A 225 6.52 7.36 22.34
CA GLU A 225 7.19 8.65 22.51
C GLU A 225 6.49 9.81 21.77
N ILE A 226 5.56 9.49 20.86
CA ILE A 226 4.82 10.47 20.05
C ILE A 226 3.41 10.61 20.61
N ASP A 227 2.95 11.85 20.76
CA ASP A 227 1.60 12.19 21.20
C ASP A 227 0.57 11.97 20.08
N PHE A 228 0.22 10.71 19.85
CA PHE A 228 -0.79 10.31 18.89
C PHE A 228 -2.20 10.48 19.47
N GLN A 229 -3.08 11.16 18.73
CA GLN A 229 -4.53 11.06 18.99
C GLN A 229 -5.04 9.63 18.75
N THR A 230 -4.50 8.94 17.74
CA THR A 230 -4.75 7.52 17.49
C THR A 230 -3.48 6.90 16.90
N PRO A 231 -2.83 5.94 17.59
CA PRO A 231 -1.56 5.39 17.14
C PRO A 231 -1.68 4.72 15.76
N PRO A 232 -0.58 4.62 15.00
CA PRO A 232 -0.60 3.98 13.71
C PRO A 232 -0.92 2.49 13.85
N LEU A 233 -1.63 1.94 12.87
CA LEU A 233 -1.84 0.50 12.81
C LEU A 233 -0.59 -0.19 12.23
N LEU A 234 -0.15 -1.27 12.86
CA LEU A 234 1.04 -2.00 12.44
C LEU A 234 0.71 -3.04 11.37
N VAL A 235 1.43 -3.00 10.26
CA VAL A 235 1.31 -3.93 9.13
C VAL A 235 2.63 -4.70 8.98
N SER A 236 2.56 -6.02 8.77
CA SER A 236 3.72 -6.83 8.39
C SER A 236 3.61 -7.20 6.90
N GLU A 237 4.70 -7.04 6.15
CA GLU A 237 4.71 -7.21 4.69
C GLU A 237 5.78 -8.19 4.22
N SER A 238 5.46 -8.98 3.20
CA SER A 238 6.35 -10.02 2.63
C SER A 238 6.66 -11.18 3.58
N GLY A 239 6.84 -12.38 3.02
CA GLY A 239 7.33 -13.55 3.79
C GLY A 239 6.29 -14.25 4.65
N ILE A 240 5.02 -13.85 4.52
CA ILE A 240 3.90 -14.47 5.20
C ILE A 240 3.28 -15.48 4.22
N SER A 241 3.08 -16.73 4.67
CA SER A 241 2.46 -17.78 3.86
C SER A 241 1.59 -18.75 4.66
N HIS A 242 1.62 -18.68 5.99
CA HIS A 242 0.90 -19.60 6.85
C HIS A 242 0.08 -18.86 7.92
N PRO A 243 -1.09 -19.39 8.29
CA PRO A 243 -1.92 -18.77 9.32
C PRO A 243 -1.24 -18.65 10.69
N GLU A 244 -0.39 -19.61 11.06
CA GLU A 244 0.32 -19.60 12.34
C GLU A 244 1.21 -18.35 12.48
N THR A 245 1.94 -18.01 11.42
CA THR A 245 2.74 -16.78 11.36
C THR A 245 1.89 -15.52 11.57
N ILE A 246 0.65 -15.51 11.05
CA ILE A 246 -0.29 -14.40 11.27
C ILE A 246 -0.68 -14.31 12.75
N ARG A 247 -0.94 -15.43 13.43
CA ARG A 247 -1.24 -15.45 14.88
C ARG A 247 -0.07 -14.96 15.74
N GLU A 248 1.15 -15.37 15.40
CA GLU A 248 2.37 -14.94 16.06
C GLU A 248 2.57 -13.42 15.89
N LEU A 249 2.46 -12.92 14.66
CA LEU A 249 2.56 -11.47 14.38
C LEU A 249 1.45 -10.67 15.07
N ARG A 250 0.23 -11.21 15.16
CA ARG A 250 -0.86 -10.59 15.94
C ARG A 250 -0.48 -10.43 17.41
N SER A 251 0.16 -11.43 17.99
CA SER A 251 0.68 -11.41 19.35
C SER A 251 1.80 -10.39 19.53
N ALA A 252 2.61 -10.16 18.49
CA ALA A 252 3.64 -9.11 18.47
C ALA A 252 3.06 -7.68 18.31
N GLY A 253 1.78 -7.53 17.97
CA GLY A 253 1.08 -6.23 17.87
C GLY A 253 0.64 -5.86 16.46
N PHE A 254 0.99 -6.65 15.44
CA PHE A 254 0.54 -6.42 14.07
C PHE A 254 -0.96 -6.68 13.93
N ARG A 255 -1.61 -5.88 13.08
CA ARG A 255 -3.04 -6.01 12.76
C ARG A 255 -3.30 -6.02 11.25
N GLY A 256 -2.35 -5.59 10.44
CA GLY A 256 -2.38 -5.74 8.99
C GLY A 256 -1.33 -6.73 8.48
N PHE A 257 -1.66 -7.46 7.42
CA PHE A 257 -0.78 -8.45 6.79
C PHE A 257 -0.83 -8.27 5.27
N LEU A 258 0.22 -7.70 4.68
CA LEU A 258 0.28 -7.48 3.24
C LEU A 258 0.90 -8.69 2.53
N MET A 259 0.07 -9.35 1.73
CA MET A 259 0.38 -10.64 1.12
C MET A 259 -0.07 -10.64 -0.34
N GLY A 260 0.80 -11.09 -1.25
CA GLY A 260 0.47 -11.14 -2.68
C GLY A 260 1.07 -12.33 -3.40
N GLU A 261 2.36 -12.57 -3.19
CA GLU A 261 3.07 -13.61 -3.95
C GLU A 261 2.49 -15.01 -3.73
N THR A 262 2.08 -15.33 -2.50
CA THR A 262 1.42 -16.59 -2.13
C THR A 262 0.17 -16.85 -2.97
N PHE A 263 -0.64 -15.81 -3.21
CA PHE A 263 -1.89 -15.91 -3.94
C PHE A 263 -1.68 -15.85 -5.46
N MET A 264 -0.83 -14.91 -5.92
CA MET A 264 -0.63 -14.67 -7.35
C MET A 264 0.08 -15.83 -8.07
N ARG A 265 0.70 -16.76 -7.34
CA ARG A 265 1.33 -17.97 -7.90
C ARG A 265 0.36 -19.12 -8.18
N THR A 266 -0.85 -19.07 -7.62
CA THR A 266 -1.84 -20.15 -7.77
C THR A 266 -2.74 -19.86 -8.95
N ASP A 267 -3.44 -20.89 -9.43
CA ASP A 267 -4.39 -20.74 -10.54
C ASP A 267 -5.57 -19.85 -10.15
N ASP A 268 -6.06 -20.02 -8.91
CA ASP A 268 -7.13 -19.24 -8.30
C ASP A 268 -6.64 -18.51 -7.02
N PRO A 269 -6.20 -17.25 -7.15
CA PRO A 269 -5.75 -16.44 -6.02
C PRO A 269 -6.84 -16.19 -4.97
N GLY A 270 -8.12 -16.12 -5.37
CA GLY A 270 -9.25 -15.88 -4.46
C GLY A 270 -9.46 -17.06 -3.53
N SER A 271 -9.56 -18.27 -4.09
CA SER A 271 -9.68 -19.50 -3.31
C SER A 271 -8.48 -19.72 -2.37
N THR A 272 -7.27 -19.38 -2.82
CA THR A 272 -6.06 -19.50 -1.96
C THR A 272 -6.11 -18.53 -0.77
N LEU A 273 -6.63 -17.31 -0.97
CA LEU A 273 -6.84 -16.36 0.12
C LEU A 273 -7.92 -16.85 1.09
N GLU A 274 -9.03 -17.38 0.58
CA GLU A 274 -10.12 -17.91 1.39
C GLU A 274 -9.64 -19.07 2.29
N GLU A 275 -8.88 -20.02 1.74
CA GLU A 275 -8.27 -21.11 2.50
C GLU A 275 -7.34 -20.59 3.61
N LEU A 276 -6.51 -19.59 3.30
CA LEU A 276 -5.62 -18.97 4.28
C LEU A 276 -6.43 -18.33 5.42
N ILE A 277 -7.50 -17.59 5.10
CA ILE A 277 -8.34 -16.91 6.10
C ILE A 277 -9.04 -17.91 7.01
N HIS A 278 -9.60 -19.00 6.45
CA HIS A 278 -10.20 -20.08 7.24
C HIS A 278 -9.20 -20.75 8.19
N GLY A 279 -7.92 -20.72 7.83
CA GLY A 279 -6.85 -21.28 8.63
C GLY A 279 -6.36 -20.41 9.78
N ILE A 280 -6.78 -19.13 9.91
CA ILE A 280 -6.38 -18.16 10.96
C ILE A 280 -7.25 -18.33 12.21
#